data_AF-A0A7W6LWP0-F1
#
_entry.id   AF-A0A7W6LWP0-F1
#
_cell.length_a   1.000
_cell.length_b   1.000
_cell.length_c   1.000
_cell.angle_alpha   90.00
_cell.angle_beta   90.00
_cell.angle_gamma   90.00
#
_symmetry.space_group_name_H-M   'P 1'
#
loop_
_entity.id
_entity.type
_entity.pdbx_description
1 polymer ?
#
loop_
_entity_poly.entity_id
_entity_poly.type
_entity_poly.pdbx_seq_one_letter_code
_entity_poly.pdbx_strand_id
1 'polypeptide(L)'
;MAVLLRVDPSEDVLAWAIFIDRRPITNFNRDFESLVTLGKGEHRLVIDADGSGATVTVSIDGATLVQPAGATWPLKLEVPNNRTGKHLVAEFLV
;
A
#
# COMPACT_ATOMS: atom_id res chain seq x y z
N MET A 1 -2.83 15.33 -10.10
CA MET A 1 -3.73 14.33 -10.68
C MET A 1 -4.38 13.54 -9.56
N ALA A 2 -5.65 13.13 -9.72
CA ALA A 2 -6.27 12.19 -8.79
C ALA A 2 -5.92 10.77 -9.25
N VAL A 3 -5.38 9.96 -8.34
CA VAL A 3 -5.10 8.53 -8.56
C VAL A 3 -5.94 7.70 -7.61
N LEU A 4 -6.32 6.50 -8.02
CA LEU A 4 -7.09 5.58 -7.18
C LEU A 4 -6.14 4.59 -6.53
N LEU A 5 -6.00 4.69 -5.21
CA LEU A 5 -5.34 3.69 -4.38
C LEU A 5 -6.37 2.61 -4.06
N ARG A 6 -6.06 1.36 -4.42
CA ARG A 6 -6.82 0.17 -4.00
C ARG A 6 -5.97 -0.67 -3.07
N VAL A 7 -6.62 -1.20 -2.04
CA VAL A 7 -6.02 -2.17 -1.14
C VAL A 7 -6.98 -3.28 -0.80
N ASP A 8 -6.48 -4.51 -0.93
CA ASP A 8 -7.23 -5.75 -0.82
C ASP A 8 -6.41 -6.74 0.03
N PRO A 9 -6.71 -6.86 1.33
CA PRO A 9 -6.20 -7.93 2.18
C PRO A 9 -6.98 -9.25 1.97
N SER A 10 -6.26 -10.37 1.84
CA SER A 10 -6.88 -11.70 1.66
C SER A 10 -7.69 -12.19 2.86
N GLU A 11 -7.42 -11.67 4.06
CA GLU A 11 -8.07 -11.99 5.34
C GLU A 11 -8.00 -10.76 6.26
N ASP A 12 -8.67 -10.81 7.42
CA ASP A 12 -8.65 -9.71 8.40
C ASP A 12 -7.23 -9.35 8.85
N VAL A 13 -6.81 -8.10 8.62
CA VAL A 13 -5.53 -7.57 9.13
C VAL A 13 -5.75 -6.98 10.51
N LEU A 14 -4.93 -7.37 11.50
CA LEU A 14 -5.11 -6.91 12.89
C LEU A 14 -5.00 -5.39 13.03
N ALA A 15 -3.95 -4.82 12.45
CA ALA A 15 -3.71 -3.39 12.39
C ALA A 15 -2.76 -3.10 11.23
N TRP A 16 -2.90 -1.92 10.63
CA TRP A 16 -2.02 -1.47 9.56
C TRP A 16 -2.19 0.03 9.34
N ALA A 17 -1.22 0.63 8.68
CA ALA A 17 -1.20 2.04 8.32
C ALA A 17 -0.61 2.22 6.93
N ILE A 18 -1.21 3.12 6.13
CA ILE A 18 -0.69 3.49 4.81
C ILE A 18 -0.35 4.97 4.76
N PHE A 19 0.82 5.27 4.19
CA PHE A 19 1.27 6.62 3.95
C PHE A 19 1.68 6.82 2.49
N ILE A 20 1.32 7.98 1.93
CA ILE A 20 1.90 8.48 0.68
C ILE A 20 2.58 9.81 0.98
N ASP A 21 3.87 9.94 0.68
CA ASP A 21 4.69 11.13 0.99
C ASP A 21 4.59 11.58 2.44
N ARG A 22 4.59 10.61 3.38
CA ARG A 22 4.41 10.82 4.82
C ARG A 22 3.02 11.32 5.23
N ARG A 23 2.06 11.37 4.31
CA ARG A 23 0.66 11.71 4.62
C ARG A 23 -0.13 10.43 4.88
N PRO A 24 -0.79 10.31 6.04
CA PRO A 24 -1.61 9.14 6.34
C PRO A 24 -2.82 9.10 5.41
N ILE A 25 -3.09 7.92 4.84
CA ILE A 25 -4.26 7.69 3.99
C ILE A 25 -5.39 7.04 4.80
N THR A 26 -5.13 5.95 5.54
CA THR A 26 -6.15 5.27 6.37
C THR A 26 -5.58 4.19 7.30
N ASN A 27 -6.45 3.67 8.21
CA ASN A 27 -6.31 2.49 9.08
C ASN A 27 -7.64 1.68 9.09
N PHE A 28 -7.88 0.73 8.18
CA PHE A 28 -9.07 -0.15 8.28
C PHE A 28 -8.78 -1.60 7.91
N ASN A 29 -9.12 -2.55 8.78
CA ASN A 29 -8.90 -4.00 8.65
C ASN A 29 -9.69 -4.70 7.50
N ARG A 30 -10.01 -4.00 6.41
CA ARG A 30 -10.84 -4.47 5.29
C ARG A 30 -10.40 -3.83 3.98
N ASP A 31 -10.94 -4.34 2.86
CA ASP A 31 -10.80 -3.73 1.55
C ASP A 31 -11.12 -2.24 1.57
N PHE A 32 -10.32 -1.46 0.85
CA PHE A 32 -10.47 -0.02 0.81
C PHE A 32 -9.99 0.57 -0.51
N GLU A 33 -10.77 1.55 -1.00
CA GLU A 33 -10.40 2.39 -2.12
C GLU A 33 -10.38 3.86 -1.70
N SER A 34 -9.34 4.60 -2.11
CA SER A 34 -9.23 6.04 -1.89
C SER A 34 -8.79 6.77 -3.14
N LEU A 35 -9.44 7.90 -3.40
CA LEU A 35 -8.88 8.91 -4.29
C LEU A 35 -7.81 9.70 -3.55
N VAL A 36 -6.61 9.75 -4.11
CA VAL A 36 -5.47 10.52 -3.58
C VAL A 36 -5.08 11.57 -4.61
N THR A 37 -5.01 12.83 -4.18
CA THR A 37 -4.58 13.93 -5.05
C THR A 37 -3.08 14.13 -4.91
N LEU A 38 -2.33 13.85 -5.99
CA LEU A 38 -0.88 13.95 -6.04
C LEU A 38 -0.42 14.97 -7.07
N GLY A 39 0.77 15.53 -6.86
CA GLY A 39 1.47 16.31 -7.87
C GLY A 39 1.92 15.42 -9.04
N LYS A 40 2.46 16.03 -10.09
CA LYS A 40 3.21 15.26 -11.09
C LYS A 40 4.61 15.01 -10.53
N GLY A 41 5.11 13.79 -10.63
CA GLY A 41 6.46 13.44 -10.18
C GLY A 41 6.53 12.16 -9.35
N GLU A 42 7.63 12.03 -8.60
CA GLU A 42 7.91 10.86 -7.77
C GLU A 42 7.23 10.96 -6.41
N HIS A 43 6.69 9.84 -5.98
CA HIS A 43 5.95 9.68 -4.74
C HIS A 43 6.40 8.41 -4.01
N ARG A 44 6.32 8.43 -2.68
CA ARG A 44 6.70 7.30 -1.83
C ARG A 44 5.48 6.72 -1.12
N LEU A 45 5.19 5.45 -1.41
CA LEU A 45 4.20 4.64 -0.69
C LEU A 45 4.89 3.87 0.45
N VAL A 46 4.29 3.89 1.62
CA VAL A 46 4.69 3.11 2.78
C VAL A 46 3.47 2.39 3.34
N ILE A 47 3.62 1.10 3.61
CA ILE A 47 2.60 0.26 4.24
C ILE A 47 3.26 -0.45 5.43
N ASP A 48 2.64 -0.30 6.59
CA ASP A 48 2.96 -1.04 7.80
C ASP A 48 1.77 -1.92 8.14
N ALA A 49 1.95 -3.23 8.28
CA ALA A 49 0.87 -4.17 8.60
C ALA A 49 1.28 -5.15 9.70
N ASP A 50 0.45 -5.31 10.71
CA ASP A 50 0.67 -6.22 11.84
C ASP A 50 0.15 -7.63 11.56
N GLY A 51 0.91 -8.60 12.06
CA GLY A 51 0.74 -10.01 11.75
C GLY A 51 -0.64 -10.57 12.03
N SER A 52 -1.25 -11.05 10.96
CA SER A 52 -2.58 -11.68 10.89
C SER A 52 -2.54 -12.99 10.10
N GLY A 53 -1.47 -13.23 9.32
CA GLY A 53 -1.43 -14.27 8.29
C GLY A 53 -1.95 -13.81 6.91
N ALA A 54 -2.47 -12.58 6.80
CA ALA A 54 -3.02 -12.05 5.57
C ALA A 54 -1.95 -11.68 4.53
N THR A 55 -2.35 -11.73 3.26
CA THR A 55 -1.61 -11.10 2.15
C THR A 55 -2.28 -9.80 1.76
N VAL A 56 -1.57 -8.68 1.88
CA VAL A 56 -2.09 -7.35 1.50
C VAL A 56 -1.67 -7.03 0.08
N THR A 57 -2.65 -6.81 -0.79
CA THR A 57 -2.44 -6.43 -2.19
C THR A 57 -2.72 -4.94 -2.37
N VAL A 58 -1.80 -4.18 -2.97
CA VAL A 58 -1.95 -2.74 -3.21
C VAL A 58 -1.70 -2.37 -4.65
N SER A 59 -2.56 -1.51 -5.20
CA SER A 59 -2.37 -0.89 -6.52
C SER A 59 -2.71 0.59 -6.51
N ILE A 60 -2.02 1.36 -7.35
CA ILE A 60 -2.36 2.77 -7.62
C ILE A 60 -2.61 2.93 -9.12
N ASP A 61 -3.88 3.16 -9.48
CA ASP A 61 -4.27 3.32 -10.88
C ASP A 61 -3.70 4.63 -11.43
N GLY A 62 -3.13 4.56 -12.64
CA GLY A 62 -2.50 5.71 -13.30
C GLY A 62 -1.11 6.06 -12.78
N ALA A 63 -0.52 5.23 -11.91
CA ALA A 63 0.86 5.38 -11.45
C ALA A 63 1.78 4.31 -12.05
N THR A 64 3.04 4.66 -12.29
CA THR A 64 4.09 3.72 -12.70
C THR A 64 4.99 3.40 -11.53
N LEU A 65 5.19 2.12 -11.22
CA LEU A 65 6.10 1.71 -10.17
C LEU A 65 7.56 1.94 -10.59
N VAL A 66 8.36 2.53 -9.70
CA VAL A 66 9.80 2.78 -9.88
C VAL A 66 10.60 1.85 -8.97
N GLN A 67 10.13 1.65 -7.73
CA GLN A 67 10.72 0.73 -6.77
C GLN A 67 9.67 -0.18 -6.15
N PRO A 68 9.97 -1.49 -5.97
CA PRO A 68 11.20 -2.17 -6.39
C PRO A 68 11.38 -2.26 -7.91
N ALA A 69 12.62 -2.15 -8.39
CA ALA A 69 12.93 -2.15 -9.82
C ALA A 69 12.43 -3.42 -10.53
N GLY A 70 11.73 -3.24 -11.66
CA GLY A 70 11.16 -4.33 -12.45
C GLY A 70 9.84 -4.90 -11.91
N ALA A 71 9.36 -4.42 -10.76
CA ALA A 71 8.01 -4.76 -10.29
C ALA A 71 6.94 -3.91 -10.99
N THR A 72 5.72 -4.43 -11.00
CA THR A 72 4.53 -3.77 -11.52
C THR A 72 3.42 -3.84 -10.49
N TRP A 73 2.41 -2.99 -10.63
CA TRP A 73 1.19 -3.13 -9.82
C TRP A 73 0.44 -4.41 -10.20
N PRO A 74 -0.21 -5.10 -9.24
CA PRO A 74 -0.25 -4.78 -7.82
C PRO A 74 0.98 -5.27 -7.04
N LEU A 75 1.35 -4.55 -5.99
CA LEU A 75 2.32 -5.00 -5.00
C LEU A 75 1.66 -5.91 -3.97
N LYS A 76 2.42 -6.90 -3.49
CA LYS A 76 1.96 -7.86 -2.48
C LYS A 76 2.86 -7.80 -1.25
N LEU A 77 2.23 -7.76 -0.08
CA LEU A 77 2.88 -7.83 1.22
C LEU A 77 2.35 -9.03 1.98
N GLU A 78 3.19 -10.04 2.16
CA GLU A 78 2.88 -11.21 2.98
C GLU A 78 3.11 -10.88 4.45
N VAL A 79 2.05 -10.83 5.23
CA VAL A 79 2.09 -10.49 6.66
C VAL A 79 2.14 -11.80 7.47
N PRO A 80 3.18 -12.05 8.27
CA PRO A 80 3.34 -13.30 9.00
C PRO A 80 2.22 -13.49 10.02
N ASN A 81 1.83 -14.75 10.26
CA ASN A 81 0.88 -15.11 11.30
C ASN A 81 1.56 -15.19 12.68
N ASN A 82 2.03 -14.04 13.18
CA ASN A 82 2.63 -13.86 14.50
C ASN A 82 2.38 -12.42 14.98
N ARG A 83 2.77 -12.04 16.20
CA ARG A 83 2.66 -10.64 16.64
C ARG A 83 3.75 -9.71 16.07
N THR A 84 4.24 -9.97 14.85
CA THR A 84 5.25 -9.13 14.21
C THR A 84 4.66 -8.41 13.01
N GLY A 85 5.03 -7.14 12.86
CA GLY A 85 4.65 -6.34 11.71
C GLY A 85 5.55 -6.59 10.50
N LYS A 86 5.03 -6.26 9.32
CA LYS A 86 5.76 -6.18 8.06
C LYS A 86 5.62 -4.79 7.47
N HIS A 87 6.66 -4.44 6.72
CA HIS A 87 6.82 -3.14 6.11
C HIS A 87 7.02 -3.30 4.61
N LEU A 88 6.28 -2.53 3.82
CA LEU A 88 6.47 -2.38 2.39
C LEU A 88 6.75 -0.91 2.07
N VAL A 89 7.82 -0.67 1.31
CA VAL A 89 8.13 0.64 0.74
C VAL A 89 8.17 0.50 -0.77
N ALA A 90 7.49 1.41 -1.44
CA ALA A 90 7.53 1.53 -2.89
C ALA A 90 7.66 2.99 -3.30
N GLU A 91 8.26 3.19 -4.47
CA GLU A 91 8.35 4.51 -5.12
C GLU A 91 7.62 4.41 -6.45
N PHE A 92 6.88 5.45 -6.80
CA PHE A 92 6.05 5.47 -8.01
C PHE A 92 5.98 6.87 -8.62
N LEU A 93 5.70 6.94 -9.91
CA LEU A 93 5.51 8.16 -10.70
C LEU A 93 4.04 8.38 -11.04
N VAL A 94 3.60 9.63 -10.96
CA VAL A 94 2.26 10.13 -11.35
C VAL A 94 2.38 11.20 -12.42
#